data_AF-A0A1C6L0A9-F1
#
_entry.id   AF-A0A1C6L0A9-F1
#
_cell.length_a   1.000
_cell.length_b   1.000
_cell.length_c   1.000
_cell.angle_alpha   90.00
_cell.angle_beta   90.00
_cell.angle_gamma   90.00
#
_symmetry.space_group_name_H-M   'P 1'
#
loop_
_entity.id
_entity.type
_entity.pdbx_description
1 polymer ?
#
loop_
_entity_poly.entity_id
_entity_poly.type
_entity_poly.pdbx_seq_one_letter_code
_entity_poly.pdbx_strand_id
1 'polypeptide(L)'
;MTVYELKQFLQTKWTKIREDIFNNEYKLMLVRTAEIPKPNGGTRLLVIHTVLDRLIQQAIEQELNLIYDENFSENSFEFHPGRAAKDRIKKAEDYINKEA
;
A
#
# COMPACT_ATOMS: atom_id res chain seq x y z
N MET A 1 -0.27 -19.34 -3.50
CA MET A 1 0.11 -19.28 -2.09
C MET A 1 -0.81 -18.32 -1.35
N THR A 2 -1.35 -18.74 -0.21
CA THR A 2 -2.14 -17.91 0.71
C THR A 2 -1.25 -17.16 1.70
N VAL A 3 -1.82 -16.26 2.49
CA VAL A 3 -1.07 -15.53 3.53
C VAL A 3 -0.51 -16.45 4.62
N TYR A 4 -1.21 -17.56 4.93
CA TYR A 4 -0.81 -18.51 5.97
C TYR A 4 0.42 -19.35 5.57
N GLU A 5 0.63 -19.53 4.27
CA GLU A 5 1.74 -20.31 3.72
C GLU A 5 3.04 -19.49 3.56
N LEU A 6 2.96 -18.16 3.64
CA LEU A 6 4.08 -17.25 3.35
C LEU A 6 5.31 -17.54 4.19
N LYS A 7 5.14 -17.75 5.50
CA LYS A 7 6.26 -17.96 6.43
C LYS A 7 7.08 -19.19 6.03
N GLN A 8 6.41 -20.31 5.78
CA GLN A 8 7.05 -21.57 5.39
C GLN A 8 7.76 -21.43 4.02
N PHE A 9 7.11 -20.74 3.09
CA PHE A 9 7.70 -20.46 1.78
C PHE A 9 8.98 -19.63 1.91
N LEU A 10 8.98 -18.56 2.69
CA LEU A 10 10.17 -17.73 2.90
C LEU A 10 11.30 -18.52 3.55
N GLN A 11 11.02 -19.36 4.56
CA GLN A 11 12.05 -20.20 5.19
C GLN A 11 12.80 -21.09 4.21
N THR A 12 12.17 -21.49 3.11
CA THR A 12 12.79 -22.36 2.10
C THR A 12 13.34 -21.62 0.88
N LYS A 13 12.79 -20.44 0.54
CA LYS A 13 13.11 -19.74 -0.72
C LYS A 13 13.79 -18.38 -0.53
N TRP A 14 13.87 -17.85 0.70
CA TRP A 14 14.30 -16.48 0.95
C TRP A 14 15.71 -16.18 0.44
N THR A 15 16.67 -17.08 0.63
CA THR A 15 18.06 -16.85 0.19
C THR A 15 18.13 -16.49 -1.30
N LYS A 16 17.44 -17.26 -2.16
CA LYS A 16 17.43 -17.01 -3.59
C LYS A 16 16.67 -15.72 -3.94
N ILE A 17 15.50 -15.50 -3.33
CA ILE A 17 14.70 -14.27 -3.56
C ILE A 17 15.54 -13.03 -3.22
N ARG A 18 16.25 -13.08 -2.08
CA ARG A 18 17.11 -12.00 -1.63
C ARG A 18 18.22 -11.74 -2.65
N GLU A 19 18.94 -12.78 -3.07
CA GLU A 19 19.99 -12.66 -4.09
C GLU A 19 19.46 -12.04 -5.39
N ASP A 20 18.29 -12.50 -5.86
CA ASP A 20 17.67 -11.96 -7.08
C ASP A 20 17.33 -10.47 -6.93
N ILE A 21 16.87 -10.04 -5.76
CA ILE A 21 16.60 -8.61 -5.50
C ILE A 21 17.90 -7.80 -5.55
N PHE A 22 18.95 -8.24 -4.86
CA PHE A 22 20.24 -7.52 -4.82
C PHE A 22 20.93 -7.46 -6.19
N ASN A 23 20.73 -8.48 -7.02
CA ASN A 23 21.29 -8.54 -8.38
C ASN A 23 20.40 -7.86 -9.44
N ASN A 24 19.27 -7.25 -9.05
CA ASN A 24 18.25 -6.70 -9.97
C ASN A 24 17.65 -7.74 -10.94
N GLU A 25 17.60 -9.01 -10.54
CA GLU A 25 17.03 -10.12 -11.30
C GLU A 25 15.60 -10.48 -10.85
N TYR A 26 15.15 -9.96 -9.70
CA TYR A 26 13.80 -10.20 -9.20
C TYR A 26 12.74 -9.63 -10.16
N LYS A 27 11.80 -10.49 -10.57
CA LYS A 27 10.67 -10.11 -11.42
C LYS A 27 9.37 -10.26 -10.66
N LEU A 28 8.52 -9.24 -10.77
CA LEU A 28 7.16 -9.30 -10.25
C LEU A 28 6.41 -10.47 -10.87
N MET A 29 5.71 -11.21 -10.03
CA MET A 29 4.90 -12.34 -10.46
C MET A 29 3.58 -11.85 -11.08
N LEU A 30 2.94 -12.71 -11.86
CA LEU A 30 1.68 -12.40 -12.53
C LEU A 30 0.62 -11.92 -11.52
N VAL A 31 0.02 -10.77 -11.81
CA VAL A 31 -1.06 -10.19 -11.01
C VAL A 31 -2.38 -10.86 -11.32
N ARG A 32 -3.23 -11.03 -10.29
CA ARG A 32 -4.61 -11.46 -10.46
C ARG A 32 -5.51 -10.24 -10.54
N THR A 33 -6.48 -10.25 -11.45
CA THR A 33 -7.57 -9.27 -11.46
C THR A 33 -8.82 -9.82 -10.79
N ALA A 34 -9.58 -8.95 -10.12
CA ALA A 34 -10.88 -9.27 -9.54
C ALA A 34 -11.81 -8.09 -9.67
N GLU A 35 -13.04 -8.30 -10.14
CA GLU A 35 -14.08 -7.28 -10.13
C GLU A 35 -14.89 -7.38 -8.84
N ILE A 36 -15.08 -6.25 -8.17
CA ILE A 36 -15.94 -6.16 -6.98
C ILE A 36 -17.06 -5.12 -7.23
N PRO A 37 -18.28 -5.33 -6.73
CA PRO A 37 -19.35 -4.35 -6.86
C PRO A 37 -19.04 -3.09 -6.04
N LYS A 38 -19.39 -1.91 -6.57
CA LYS A 38 -19.36 -0.66 -5.82
C LYS A 38 -20.71 -0.43 -5.10
N PRO A 39 -20.73 0.25 -3.93
CA PRO A 39 -21.97 0.55 -3.22
C PRO A 39 -23.01 1.31 -4.05
N ASN A 40 -22.55 2.20 -4.94
CA ASN A 40 -23.41 3.08 -5.74
C ASN A 40 -23.65 2.56 -7.17
N GLY A 41 -23.40 1.26 -7.41
CA GLY A 41 -23.52 0.64 -8.73
C GLY A 41 -22.22 0.60 -9.54
N GLY A 42 -22.18 -0.32 -10.51
CA GLY A 42 -20.99 -0.63 -11.32
C GLY A 42 -19.98 -1.53 -10.59
N THR A 43 -18.87 -1.84 -11.25
CA THR A 43 -17.78 -2.65 -10.70
C THR A 43 -16.50 -1.84 -10.52
N ARG A 44 -15.64 -2.30 -9.61
CA ARG A 44 -14.26 -1.85 -9.44
C ARG A 44 -13.34 -3.03 -9.76
N LEU A 45 -12.48 -2.84 -10.74
CA LEU A 45 -11.39 -3.76 -11.01
C LEU A 45 -10.30 -3.58 -9.94
N LEU A 46 -9.95 -4.66 -9.25
CA LEU A 46 -8.82 -4.74 -8.35
C LEU A 46 -7.69 -5.51 -9.03
N VAL A 47 -6.48 -4.96 -8.92
CA VAL A 47 -5.24 -5.66 -9.28
C VAL A 47 -4.62 -6.17 -7.99
N ILE A 48 -4.45 -7.48 -7.89
CA ILE A 48 -4.01 -8.18 -6.68
C ILE A 48 -2.66 -8.82 -6.97
N HIS A 49 -1.61 -8.25 -6.39
CA HIS A 49 -0.25 -8.81 -6.41
C HIS A 49 -0.17 -10.11 -5.60
N THR A 50 0.86 -10.92 -5.85
CA THR A 50 1.11 -12.11 -5.03
C THR A 50 1.42 -11.75 -3.58
N VAL A 51 1.29 -12.70 -2.66
CA VAL A 51 1.59 -12.46 -1.25
C VAL A 51 3.05 -12.04 -1.04
N LEU A 52 3.98 -12.64 -1.80
CA LEU A 52 5.41 -12.29 -1.76
C LEU A 52 5.65 -10.86 -2.26
N ASP A 53 5.05 -10.49 -3.39
CA ASP A 53 5.20 -9.14 -3.94
C ASP A 53 4.64 -8.08 -2.98
N ARG A 54 3.50 -8.34 -2.34
CA ARG A 54 2.95 -7.43 -1.33
C ARG A 54 3.85 -7.30 -0.11
N LEU A 55 4.53 -8.37 0.32
CA LEU A 55 5.52 -8.30 1.40
C LEU A 55 6.69 -7.38 1.01
N ILE A 56 7.23 -7.56 -0.20
CA ILE A 56 8.36 -6.76 -0.70
C ILE A 56 7.94 -5.30 -0.85
N GLN A 57 6.76 -5.03 -1.44
CA GLN A 57 6.21 -3.68 -1.56
C GLN A 57 6.02 -3.03 -0.19
N GLN A 58 5.51 -3.75 0.80
CA GLN A 58 5.34 -3.25 2.17
C GLN A 58 6.68 -2.91 2.83
N ALA A 59 7.71 -3.72 2.62
CA ALA A 59 9.06 -3.45 3.15
C ALA A 59 9.65 -2.18 2.52
N ILE A 60 9.46 -1.97 1.22
CA ILE A 60 9.88 -0.74 0.54
C ILE A 60 9.09 0.46 1.09
N GLU A 61 7.76 0.34 1.22
CA GLU A 61 6.90 1.39 1.74
C GLU A 61 7.32 1.85 3.14
N GLN A 62 7.68 0.91 4.03
CA GLN A 62 8.13 1.22 5.38
C GLN A 62 9.36 2.14 5.38
N GLU A 63 10.35 1.88 4.53
CA GLU A 63 11.55 2.72 4.43
C GLU A 63 11.26 4.04 3.70
N LEU A 64 10.47 4.01 2.63
CA LEU A 64 10.15 5.22 1.86
C LEU A 64 9.29 6.19 2.66
N ASN A 65 8.36 5.71 3.49
CA ASN A 65 7.54 6.57 4.32
C ASN A 65 8.39 7.36 5.33
N LEU A 66 9.47 6.80 5.86
CA LEU A 66 10.38 7.54 6.75
C LEU A 66 11.04 8.74 6.06
N ILE A 67 11.19 8.70 4.73
CA ILE A 67 11.85 9.73 3.92
C ILE A 67 10.84 10.75 3.39
N TYR A 68 9.65 10.28 2.97
CA TYR A 68 8.70 11.13 2.27
C TYR A 68 7.58 11.68 3.16
N ASP A 69 7.16 10.96 4.21
CA ASP A 69 5.97 11.31 4.99
C ASP A 69 6.06 12.72 5.59
N GLU A 70 7.24 13.10 6.08
CA GLU A 70 7.52 14.44 6.63
C GLU A 70 7.42 15.58 5.61
N ASN A 71 7.60 15.27 4.32
CA ASN A 71 7.63 16.26 3.25
C ASN A 71 6.27 16.45 2.57
N PHE A 72 5.26 15.65 2.94
CA PHE A 72 3.92 15.82 2.41
C PHE A 72 3.22 17.03 3.03
N SER A 73 2.38 17.68 2.22
CA SER A 73 1.54 18.80 2.66
C SER A 73 0.72 18.44 3.90
N GLU A 74 0.56 19.38 4.81
CA GLU A 74 -0.38 19.32 5.94
C GLU A 74 -1.85 19.17 5.51
N ASN A 75 -2.15 19.35 4.23
CA ASN A 75 -3.47 19.11 3.63
C ASN A 75 -3.55 17.76 2.90
N SER A 76 -2.51 16.92 2.97
CA SER A 76 -2.53 15.53 2.51
C SER A 76 -2.93 14.62 3.66
N PHE A 77 -4.05 13.90 3.52
CA PHE A 77 -4.63 13.10 4.61
C PHE A 77 -4.73 11.61 4.28
N GLU A 78 -4.84 11.25 3.01
CA GLU A 78 -5.06 9.87 2.62
C GLU A 78 -3.75 9.09 2.66
N PHE A 79 -3.79 7.87 3.21
CA PHE A 79 -2.66 6.93 3.24
C PHE A 79 -1.45 7.36 4.08
N HIS A 80 -1.58 8.38 4.94
CA HIS A 80 -0.53 8.80 5.86
C HIS A 80 -0.75 8.27 7.28
N PRO A 81 0.28 7.78 7.98
CA PRO A 81 0.19 7.42 9.38
C PRO A 81 -0.36 8.57 10.24
N GLY A 82 -1.33 8.27 11.09
CA GLY A 82 -1.90 9.27 12.02
C GLY A 82 -2.80 10.33 11.38
N ARG A 83 -3.09 10.27 10.08
CA ARG A 83 -4.05 11.15 9.40
C ARG A 83 -5.24 10.34 8.89
N ALA A 84 -6.45 10.81 9.15
CA ALA A 84 -7.69 10.14 8.76
C ALA A 84 -8.58 11.03 7.89
N ALA A 85 -9.50 10.41 7.16
CA ALA A 85 -10.50 11.11 6.36
C ALA A 85 -11.34 12.11 7.18
N LYS A 86 -11.54 11.83 8.47
CA LYS A 86 -12.25 12.75 9.39
C LYS A 86 -11.46 14.03 9.66
N ASP A 87 -10.14 13.96 9.74
CA ASP A 87 -9.28 15.13 9.95
C ASP A 87 -9.36 16.09 8.76
N ARG A 88 -9.46 15.54 7.54
CA ARG A 88 -9.72 16.31 6.32
C ARG A 88 -11.05 17.07 6.41
N ILE A 89 -12.12 16.40 6.82
CA ILE A 89 -13.46 17.02 6.92
C ILE A 89 -13.42 18.16 7.93
N LYS A 90 -12.87 17.90 9.12
CA LYS A 90 -12.74 18.92 10.18
C LYS A 90 -11.94 20.13 9.70
N LYS A 91 -10.81 19.93 9.01
CA LYS A 91 -10.01 21.03 8.49
C LYS A 91 -10.76 21.85 7.44
N ALA A 92 -11.58 21.21 6.61
CA ALA A 92 -12.45 21.89 5.65
C ALA A 92 -13.54 22.73 6.35
N GLU A 93 -14.17 22.20 7.39
CA GLU A 93 -15.14 22.94 8.21
C GLU A 93 -14.50 24.16 8.89
N ASP A 94 -13.29 24.00 9.44
CA ASP A 94 -12.55 25.10 10.07
C ASP A 94 -12.25 26.25 9.09
N TYR A 95 -11.97 25.95 7.81
CA TYR A 95 -11.77 26.97 6.79
C TYR A 95 -13.07 27.72 6.46
N ILE A 96 -14.16 26.99 6.23
CA ILE A 96 -15.47 27.58 5.93
C ILE A 96 -15.93 28.50 7.07
N ASN A 97 -15.77 28.07 8.33
CA ASN A 97 -16.23 28.81 9.49
C ASN A 97 -15.33 30.01 9.85
N LYS A 98 -14.09 30.08 9.34
CA LYS A 98 -13.20 31.24 9.52
C LYS A 98 -13.44 32.35 8.50
N GLU A 99 -14.04 32.03 7.36
CA GLU A 99 -14.37 32.99 6.29
C GLU A 99 -15.80 33.54 6.40
N ALA A 100 -16.60 33.04 7.35
CA ALA A 100 -17.95 33.51 7.69
C ALA A 100 -17.94 34.51 8.85
#